data_AF-A0A8C8R9H0-F1
#
_entry.id   AF-A0A8C8R9H0-F1
#
_cell.length_a   1.000
_cell.length_b   1.000
_cell.length_c   1.000
_cell.angle_alpha   90.00
_cell.angle_beta   90.00
_cell.angle_gamma   90.00
#
_symmetry.space_group_name_H-M   'P 1'
#
loop_
_entity.id
_entity.type
_entity.pdbx_description
1 polymer ?
#
loop_
_entity_poly.entity_id
_entity_poly.type
_entity_poly.pdbx_seq_one_letter_code
_entity_poly.pdbx_strand_id
1 'polypeptide(L)'
;MFSCSVNTTSRDLKHHQLSVCCSVALKIMLSTLHLVCQCCFRYRSATQRAFSSTLSNWSGCSNYYDVLGIKQDATMEEIKQAFFAKSKKLHPDSDPSNPDLHSQFVQLNTAYQVLSKESSRQLYNSQRAWSFAGSSPKHDPSDFPKWGPRSRARSWGPDENMRYWQQFHPPPFTSSERQNKERERCNQLLFRFCLLLTVSSLGIHYLIFRVVEDMHNNFMDEKDKIITDIYNKSKEQARVNGLKKQQEILRQNHSEFIERYRIRRSAQK
;
A
#
# COMPACT_ATOMS: atom_id res chain seq x y z
N MET A 1 -53.18 -23.64 -2.22
CA MET A 1 -51.78 -23.65 -1.75
C MET A 1 -50.87 -23.07 -2.83
N PHE A 2 -50.88 -21.75 -3.07
CA PHE A 2 -49.96 -21.09 -4.01
C PHE A 2 -49.89 -19.61 -3.64
N SER A 3 -49.20 -19.26 -2.55
CA SER A 3 -48.89 -17.87 -2.19
C SER A 3 -47.76 -17.86 -1.17
N CYS A 4 -46.58 -18.31 -1.59
CA CYS A 4 -45.32 -18.13 -0.86
C CYS A 4 -44.16 -18.34 -1.84
N SER A 5 -43.95 -17.43 -2.81
CA SER A 5 -42.73 -17.50 -3.64
C SER A 5 -42.29 -16.16 -4.27
N VAL A 6 -42.91 -15.02 -3.92
CA VAL A 6 -42.60 -13.73 -4.58
C VAL A 6 -41.88 -12.74 -3.67
N ASN A 7 -41.73 -13.04 -2.37
CA ASN A 7 -41.21 -12.09 -1.38
C ASN A 7 -39.73 -12.27 -1.01
N THR A 8 -39.08 -13.32 -1.49
CA THR A 8 -37.66 -13.61 -1.21
C THR A 8 -36.72 -12.85 -2.16
N THR A 9 -37.09 -12.71 -3.43
CA THR A 9 -36.25 -12.09 -4.47
C THR A 9 -35.99 -10.59 -4.27
N SER A 10 -36.91 -9.84 -3.64
CA SER A 10 -36.74 -8.39 -3.44
C SER A 10 -35.79 -8.05 -2.27
N ARG A 11 -35.80 -8.85 -1.18
CA ARG A 11 -34.85 -8.66 -0.07
C ARG A 11 -33.43 -9.06 -0.45
N ASP A 12 -33.29 -10.14 -1.22
CA ASP A 12 -31.98 -10.57 -1.74
C ASP A 12 -31.38 -9.55 -2.70
N LEU A 13 -32.19 -8.86 -3.52
CA LEU A 13 -31.71 -7.76 -4.36
C LEU A 13 -31.23 -6.54 -3.54
N LYS A 14 -31.93 -6.18 -2.46
CA LYS A 14 -31.51 -5.08 -1.57
C LYS A 14 -30.20 -5.40 -0.84
N HIS A 15 -30.03 -6.64 -0.36
CA HIS A 15 -28.77 -7.08 0.27
C HIS A 15 -27.62 -7.18 -0.73
N HIS A 16 -27.87 -7.63 -1.95
CA HIS A 16 -26.85 -7.72 -2.99
C HIS A 16 -26.40 -6.32 -3.47
N GLN A 17 -27.32 -5.36 -3.62
CA GLN A 17 -26.98 -3.98 -4.01
C GLN A 17 -26.24 -3.23 -2.88
N LEU A 18 -26.65 -3.38 -1.61
CA LEU A 18 -25.90 -2.81 -0.47
C LEU A 18 -24.49 -3.42 -0.35
N SER A 19 -24.35 -4.72 -0.57
CA SER A 19 -23.06 -5.43 -0.52
C SER A 19 -22.11 -4.98 -1.64
N VAL A 20 -22.63 -4.81 -2.86
CA VAL A 20 -21.84 -4.32 -4.00
C VAL A 20 -21.41 -2.87 -3.79
N CYS A 21 -22.31 -1.99 -3.33
CA CYS A 21 -21.97 -0.60 -3.00
C CYS A 21 -20.94 -0.51 -1.86
N CYS A 22 -21.07 -1.33 -0.82
CA CYS A 22 -20.12 -1.37 0.29
C CYS A 22 -18.75 -1.91 -0.14
N SER A 23 -18.72 -2.93 -1.01
CA SER A 23 -17.48 -3.49 -1.57
C SER A 23 -16.75 -2.51 -2.50
N VAL A 24 -17.49 -1.75 -3.32
CA VAL A 24 -16.92 -0.72 -4.20
C VAL A 24 -16.42 0.47 -3.38
N ALA A 25 -17.18 0.93 -2.37
CA ALA A 25 -16.74 1.97 -1.45
C ALA A 25 -15.49 1.53 -0.65
N LEU A 26 -15.45 0.28 -0.17
CA LEU A 26 -14.29 -0.28 0.53
C LEU A 26 -13.07 -0.37 -0.40
N LYS A 27 -13.25 -0.78 -1.67
CA LYS A 27 -12.16 -0.81 -2.67
C LYS A 27 -11.67 0.57 -3.06
N ILE A 28 -12.56 1.57 -3.17
CA ILE A 28 -12.20 2.97 -3.44
C ILE A 28 -11.50 3.59 -2.23
N MET A 29 -11.95 3.30 -1.01
CA MET A 29 -11.30 3.74 0.22
C MET A 29 -9.93 3.07 0.40
N LEU A 30 -9.80 1.77 0.14
CA LEU A 30 -8.51 1.09 0.15
C LEU A 30 -7.58 1.58 -0.96
N SER A 31 -8.08 1.89 -2.16
CA SER A 31 -7.24 2.36 -3.27
C SER A 31 -6.79 3.82 -3.11
N THR A 32 -7.65 4.69 -2.57
CA THR A 32 -7.28 6.06 -2.19
C THR A 32 -6.34 6.06 -0.99
N LEU A 33 -6.52 5.16 -0.01
CA LEU A 33 -5.57 4.95 1.07
C LEU A 33 -4.23 4.40 0.55
N HIS A 34 -4.24 3.53 -0.48
CA HIS A 34 -3.03 3.05 -1.15
C HIS A 34 -2.35 4.13 -1.98
N LEU A 35 -3.10 5.02 -2.66
CA LEU A 35 -2.53 6.15 -3.40
C LEU A 35 -1.97 7.22 -2.46
N VAL A 36 -2.65 7.52 -1.36
CA VAL A 36 -2.14 8.43 -0.31
C VAL A 36 -0.94 7.79 0.39
N CYS A 37 -0.95 6.47 0.64
CA CYS A 37 0.20 5.73 1.15
C CYS A 37 1.35 5.72 0.13
N GLN A 38 1.11 5.56 -1.16
CA GLN A 38 2.14 5.64 -2.21
C GLN A 38 2.64 7.07 -2.43
N CYS A 39 1.81 8.10 -2.25
CA CYS A 39 2.22 9.50 -2.28
C CYS A 39 3.01 9.90 -1.02
N CYS A 40 2.62 9.43 0.17
CA CYS A 40 3.38 9.58 1.40
C CYS A 40 4.66 8.74 1.38
N PHE A 41 4.66 7.54 0.81
CA PHE A 41 5.84 6.70 0.65
C PHE A 41 6.77 7.28 -0.41
N ARG A 42 6.27 7.86 -1.51
CA ARG A 42 7.10 8.58 -2.49
C ARG A 42 7.66 9.90 -1.95
N TYR A 43 6.87 10.69 -1.23
CA TYR A 43 7.31 11.95 -0.62
C TYR A 43 8.26 11.71 0.57
N ARG A 44 8.05 10.65 1.36
CA ARG A 44 8.99 10.21 2.40
C ARG A 44 10.23 9.49 1.82
N SER A 45 10.12 8.83 0.67
CA SER A 45 11.26 8.21 -0.05
C SER A 45 12.21 9.20 -0.71
N ALA A 46 11.81 10.47 -0.87
CA ALA A 46 12.74 11.52 -1.27
C ALA A 46 13.70 11.92 -0.13
N THR A 47 13.39 11.55 1.12
CA THR A 47 14.24 11.81 2.31
C THR A 47 14.55 10.58 3.18
N GLN A 48 14.03 9.38 2.84
CA GLN A 48 14.33 8.10 3.51
C GLN A 48 14.65 6.97 2.52
N ARG A 49 15.57 7.20 1.57
CA ARG A 49 16.37 6.11 0.98
C ARG A 49 17.66 5.88 1.77
N ALA A 50 17.52 5.79 3.08
CA ALA A 50 18.59 5.32 3.95
C ALA A 50 17.95 4.65 5.17
N PHE A 51 18.23 3.35 5.31
CA PHE A 51 18.07 2.51 6.52
C PHE A 51 16.65 2.11 6.96
N SER A 52 16.27 0.87 6.64
CA SER A 52 16.18 -0.24 7.62
C SER A 52 15.10 -1.26 7.25
N SER A 53 15.49 -2.26 6.46
CA SER A 53 14.91 -3.60 6.52
C SER A 53 15.91 -4.61 5.93
N THR A 54 17.09 -4.70 6.55
CA THR A 54 18.07 -5.75 6.30
C THR A 54 18.88 -6.00 7.56
N LEU A 55 18.20 -6.49 8.60
CA LEU A 55 18.86 -7.18 9.70
C LEU A 55 18.14 -8.50 9.93
N SER A 56 18.36 -9.46 9.02
CA SER A 56 18.24 -10.90 9.31
C SER A 56 18.76 -11.74 8.14
N ASN A 57 20.04 -11.58 7.76
CA ASN A 57 20.93 -12.70 7.43
C ASN A 57 22.36 -12.19 7.22
N TRP A 58 23.03 -11.77 8.29
CA TRP A 58 24.50 -11.75 8.31
C TRP A 58 24.99 -13.15 8.67
N SER A 59 24.80 -14.08 7.74
CA SER A 59 25.45 -15.38 7.77
C SER A 59 26.72 -15.28 6.89
N GLY A 60 27.82 -14.93 7.55
CA GLY A 60 29.18 -14.98 6.99
C GLY A 60 29.58 -13.74 6.19
N CYS A 61 30.74 -13.15 6.53
CA CYS A 61 31.39 -12.14 5.71
C CYS A 61 31.78 -12.72 4.33
N SER A 62 30.84 -12.81 3.40
CA SER A 62 31.15 -13.16 2.01
C SER A 62 31.86 -11.98 1.36
N ASN A 63 33.11 -12.20 0.93
CA ASN A 63 33.89 -11.18 0.24
C ASN A 63 33.21 -10.82 -1.10
N TYR A 64 33.39 -9.60 -1.61
CA TYR A 64 32.80 -9.21 -2.91
C TYR A 64 33.30 -10.09 -4.08
N TYR A 65 34.51 -10.63 -3.95
CA TYR A 65 35.06 -11.62 -4.87
C TYR A 65 34.30 -12.95 -4.82
N ASP A 66 33.89 -13.40 -3.62
CA ASP A 66 33.11 -14.64 -3.43
C ASP A 66 31.68 -14.47 -3.97
N VAL A 67 31.09 -13.28 -3.76
CA VAL A 67 29.77 -12.92 -4.30
C VAL A 67 29.77 -12.95 -5.84
N LEU A 68 30.86 -12.55 -6.49
CA LEU A 68 31.05 -12.68 -7.94
C LEU A 68 31.55 -14.07 -8.38
N GLY A 69 32.09 -14.87 -7.45
CA GLY A 69 32.63 -16.21 -7.73
C GLY A 69 33.95 -16.16 -8.50
N ILE A 70 34.74 -15.12 -8.29
CA ILE A 70 36.01 -14.86 -8.98
C ILE A 70 37.15 -14.77 -7.98
N LYS A 71 38.38 -14.95 -8.46
CA LYS A 71 39.56 -14.76 -7.62
C LYS A 71 39.92 -13.28 -7.45
N GLN A 72 40.76 -12.97 -6.46
CA GLN A 72 41.15 -11.59 -6.13
C GLN A 72 42.07 -10.95 -7.17
N ASP A 73 42.77 -11.77 -7.95
CA ASP A 73 43.64 -11.42 -9.07
C ASP A 73 42.87 -11.26 -10.41
N ALA A 74 41.55 -11.43 -10.41
CA ALA A 74 40.74 -11.37 -11.63
C ALA A 74 40.87 -10.03 -12.36
N THR A 75 40.89 -10.08 -13.69
CA THR A 75 40.94 -8.90 -14.54
C THR A 75 39.58 -8.18 -14.60
N MET A 76 39.58 -6.93 -15.05
CA MET A 76 38.34 -6.15 -15.20
C MET A 76 37.34 -6.80 -16.16
N GLU A 77 37.86 -7.49 -17.18
CA GLU A 77 37.05 -8.22 -18.15
C GLU A 77 36.38 -9.43 -17.51
N GLU A 78 37.10 -10.19 -16.68
CA GLU A 78 36.57 -11.33 -15.93
C GLU A 78 35.52 -10.90 -14.90
N ILE A 79 35.73 -9.78 -14.20
CA ILE A 79 34.74 -9.20 -13.27
C ILE A 79 33.43 -8.88 -14.00
N LYS A 80 33.54 -8.27 -15.18
CA LYS A 80 32.40 -7.91 -16.02
C LYS A 80 31.67 -9.16 -16.53
N GLN A 81 32.40 -10.15 -17.03
CA GLN A 81 31.83 -11.41 -17.52
C GLN A 81 31.12 -12.19 -16.41
N ALA A 82 31.73 -12.29 -15.23
CA ALA A 82 31.15 -12.97 -14.07
C ALA A 82 29.86 -12.29 -13.59
N PHE A 83 29.84 -10.95 -13.59
CA PHE A 83 28.63 -10.18 -13.28
C PHE A 83 27.49 -10.47 -14.25
N PHE A 84 27.74 -10.48 -15.57
CA PHE A 84 26.71 -10.79 -16.55
C PHE A 84 26.19 -12.22 -16.43
N ALA A 85 27.10 -13.19 -16.23
CA ALA A 85 26.75 -14.59 -16.06
C ALA A 85 25.88 -14.83 -14.82
N LYS A 86 26.19 -14.19 -13.69
CA LYS A 86 25.38 -14.28 -12.46
C LYS A 86 24.10 -13.47 -12.53
N SER A 87 24.10 -12.29 -13.16
CA SER A 87 22.92 -11.43 -13.29
C SER A 87 21.80 -12.12 -14.06
N LYS A 88 22.14 -12.89 -15.10
CA LYS A 88 21.15 -13.67 -15.87
C LYS A 88 20.53 -14.80 -15.04
N LYS A 89 21.26 -15.37 -14.09
CA LYS A 89 20.79 -16.46 -13.22
C LYS A 89 19.95 -15.93 -12.04
N LEU A 90 20.31 -14.76 -11.53
CA LEU A 90 19.71 -14.14 -10.35
C LEU A 90 18.69 -13.06 -10.69
N HIS A 91 18.24 -12.97 -11.95
CA HIS A 91 17.25 -11.98 -12.34
C HIS A 91 15.90 -12.28 -11.66
N PRO A 92 15.24 -11.30 -11.03
CA PRO A 92 13.97 -11.53 -10.33
C PRO A 92 12.84 -12.04 -11.25
N ASP A 93 12.92 -11.75 -12.56
CA ASP A 93 11.96 -12.27 -13.55
C ASP A 93 12.17 -13.75 -13.92
N SER A 94 13.28 -14.38 -13.52
CA SER A 94 13.53 -15.80 -13.82
C SER A 94 12.72 -16.74 -12.93
N ASP A 95 12.48 -16.37 -11.66
CA ASP A 95 11.58 -17.10 -10.75
C ASP A 95 10.88 -16.10 -9.81
N PRO A 96 9.67 -15.63 -10.17
CA PRO A 96 8.95 -14.63 -9.40
C PRO A 96 8.43 -15.13 -8.04
N SER A 97 8.56 -16.43 -7.73
CA SER A 97 8.13 -17.01 -6.45
C SER A 97 9.24 -17.01 -5.39
N ASN A 98 10.49 -16.70 -5.76
CA ASN A 98 11.63 -16.74 -4.85
C ASN A 98 12.06 -15.34 -4.40
N PRO A 99 11.77 -14.92 -3.14
CA PRO A 99 12.16 -13.61 -2.63
C PRO A 99 13.68 -13.45 -2.46
N ASP A 100 14.45 -14.54 -2.43
CA ASP A 100 15.90 -14.50 -2.25
C ASP A 100 16.65 -14.06 -3.52
N LEU A 101 16.04 -14.19 -4.70
CA LEU A 101 16.66 -13.74 -5.95
C LEU A 101 16.87 -12.22 -5.94
N HIS A 102 15.90 -11.47 -5.42
CA HIS A 102 16.03 -10.03 -5.27
C HIS A 102 17.18 -9.65 -4.34
N SER A 103 17.27 -10.30 -3.17
CA SER A 103 18.31 -10.00 -2.18
C SER A 103 19.71 -10.37 -2.70
N GLN A 104 19.85 -11.50 -3.38
CA GLN A 104 21.11 -11.93 -3.99
C GLN A 104 21.52 -11.04 -5.17
N PHE A 105 20.56 -10.57 -5.98
CA PHE A 105 20.82 -9.64 -7.08
C PHE A 105 21.34 -8.28 -6.57
N VAL A 106 20.77 -7.78 -5.47
CA VAL A 106 21.25 -6.54 -4.82
C VAL A 106 22.69 -6.71 -4.31
N GLN A 107 23.01 -7.85 -3.71
CA GLN A 107 24.38 -8.16 -3.26
C GLN A 107 25.37 -8.25 -4.44
N LEU A 108 24.96 -8.91 -5.53
CA LEU A 108 25.75 -9.02 -6.76
C LEU A 108 26.06 -7.64 -7.35
N ASN A 109 25.06 -6.76 -7.43
CA ASN A 109 25.22 -5.41 -7.96
C ASN A 109 26.16 -4.56 -7.08
N THR A 110 26.04 -4.69 -5.76
CA THR A 110 26.91 -4.00 -4.80
C THR A 110 28.37 -4.44 -4.96
N ALA A 111 28.62 -5.75 -5.09
CA ALA A 111 29.96 -6.29 -5.33
C ALA A 111 30.57 -5.76 -6.64
N TYR A 112 29.78 -5.75 -7.72
CA TYR A 112 30.23 -5.22 -9.01
C TYR A 112 30.52 -3.72 -8.96
N GLN A 113 29.71 -2.91 -8.28
CA GLN A 113 29.97 -1.47 -8.17
C GLN A 113 31.30 -1.14 -7.48
N VAL A 114 31.66 -1.91 -6.46
CA VAL A 114 32.94 -1.74 -5.74
C VAL A 114 34.12 -2.25 -6.57
N LEU A 115 33.97 -3.40 -7.25
CA LEU A 115 35.07 -4.05 -7.99
C LEU A 115 35.25 -3.55 -9.43
N SER A 116 34.23 -2.89 -10.01
CA SER A 116 34.26 -2.39 -11.40
C SER A 116 35.12 -1.13 -11.61
N LYS A 117 35.52 -0.44 -10.53
CA LYS A 117 36.40 0.73 -10.60
C LYS A 117 37.70 0.42 -9.88
N GLU A 118 38.82 0.64 -10.54
CA GLU A 118 40.15 0.36 -10.00
C GLU A 118 40.39 1.07 -8.66
N SER A 119 40.03 2.36 -8.55
CA SER A 119 40.15 3.13 -7.31
C SER A 119 39.33 2.56 -6.15
N SER A 120 38.10 2.11 -6.43
CA SER A 120 37.19 1.53 -5.43
C SER A 120 37.63 0.13 -5.02
N ARG A 121 38.17 -0.66 -5.95
CA ARG A 121 38.74 -1.99 -5.71
C ARG A 121 39.98 -1.90 -4.83
N GLN A 122 40.87 -0.94 -5.10
CA GLN A 122 42.06 -0.71 -4.29
C GLN A 122 41.71 -0.29 -2.86
N LEU A 123 40.74 0.62 -2.71
CA LEU A 123 40.24 1.03 -1.40
C LEU A 123 39.68 -0.18 -0.63
N TYR A 124 38.83 -0.98 -1.27
CA TYR A 124 38.28 -2.19 -0.67
C TYR A 124 39.36 -3.21 -0.25
N ASN A 125 40.36 -3.45 -1.11
CA ASN A 125 41.48 -4.33 -0.79
C ASN A 125 42.33 -3.80 0.37
N SER A 126 42.59 -2.48 0.40
CA SER A 126 43.35 -1.84 1.48
C SER A 126 42.62 -1.89 2.82
N GLN A 127 41.32 -1.59 2.83
CA GLN A 127 40.49 -1.66 4.03
C GLN A 127 40.46 -3.08 4.58
N ARG A 128 40.32 -4.06 3.70
CA ARG A 128 40.36 -5.48 4.07
C ARG A 128 41.72 -5.88 4.64
N ALA A 129 42.83 -5.46 4.02
CA ALA A 129 44.18 -5.72 4.54
C ALA A 129 44.40 -5.11 5.93
N TRP A 130 43.88 -3.91 6.19
CA TRP A 130 43.96 -3.26 7.51
C TRP A 130 43.10 -3.98 8.56
N SER A 131 41.92 -4.46 8.18
CA SER A 131 41.07 -5.27 9.07
C SER A 131 41.71 -6.62 9.44
N PHE A 132 42.50 -7.23 8.56
CA PHE A 132 43.25 -8.46 8.86
C PHE A 132 44.57 -8.18 9.61
N ALA A 133 45.14 -6.97 9.51
CA ALA A 133 46.37 -6.56 10.21
C ALA A 133 46.15 -6.13 11.69
N GLY A 134 44.89 -6.11 12.17
CA GLY A 134 44.54 -5.82 13.57
C GLY A 134 44.98 -6.89 14.60
N SER A 135 45.62 -7.96 14.15
CA SER A 135 46.26 -8.98 15.01
C SER A 135 47.74 -8.67 15.15
N SER A 136 48.10 -7.64 15.93
CA SER A 136 49.50 -7.43 16.30
C SER A 136 50.05 -8.65 17.06
N PRO A 137 51.25 -9.16 16.73
CA PRO A 137 51.96 -10.08 17.60
C PRO A 137 52.11 -9.43 18.98
N LYS A 138 51.87 -10.17 20.06
CA LYS A 138 52.13 -9.68 21.42
C LYS A 138 53.61 -9.33 21.53
N HIS A 139 53.95 -8.05 21.43
CA HIS A 139 55.28 -7.56 21.76
C HIS A 139 55.26 -7.10 23.20
N ASP A 140 56.15 -7.68 24.01
CA ASP A 140 56.36 -7.32 25.40
C ASP A 140 56.84 -5.85 25.49
N PRO A 141 56.33 -5.00 26.40
CA PRO A 141 56.69 -3.58 26.45
C PRO A 141 58.12 -3.28 26.94
N SER A 142 58.94 -4.29 27.22
CA SER A 142 60.27 -4.12 27.84
C SER A 142 61.46 -4.05 26.88
N ASP A 143 61.27 -4.27 25.57
CA ASP A 143 62.39 -4.39 24.61
C ASP A 143 62.55 -3.19 23.67
N PHE A 144 62.49 -1.96 24.20
CA PHE A 144 62.95 -0.78 23.45
C PHE A 144 64.42 -0.46 23.79
N PRO A 145 65.37 -0.56 22.84
CA PRO A 145 66.75 -0.15 23.06
C PRO A 145 66.82 1.37 23.23
N LYS A 146 67.43 1.78 24.33
CA LYS A 146 67.64 3.17 24.70
C LYS A 146 68.83 3.74 23.92
N TRP A 147 68.58 4.52 22.87
CA TRP A 147 69.60 5.35 22.21
C TRP A 147 69.11 6.78 21.95
N GLY A 148 69.72 7.71 22.70
CA GLY A 148 70.34 8.99 22.29
C GLY A 148 69.61 10.03 21.41
N PRO A 149 69.99 11.32 21.50
CA PRO A 149 69.19 12.42 20.98
C PRO A 149 69.49 12.80 19.51
N ARG A 150 68.39 13.02 18.78
CA ARG A 150 68.20 14.02 17.70
C ARG A 150 68.90 13.78 16.35
N SER A 151 68.14 13.22 15.39
CA SER A 151 68.21 13.61 13.97
C SER A 151 66.93 13.23 13.22
N ARG A 152 66.05 14.23 13.09
CA ARG A 152 65.02 14.49 12.06
C ARG A 152 64.79 13.37 11.01
N ALA A 153 63.93 12.42 11.32
CA ALA A 153 63.20 11.64 10.31
C ALA A 153 61.73 12.10 10.34
N ARG A 154 61.23 12.62 9.21
CA ARG A 154 59.83 13.02 9.04
C ARG A 154 58.97 11.75 9.11
N SER A 155 58.46 11.46 10.30
CA SER A 155 57.34 10.56 10.47
C SER A 155 56.13 11.27 9.87
N TRP A 156 55.59 10.70 8.80
CA TRP A 156 54.30 11.09 8.24
C TRP A 156 53.25 10.86 9.31
N GLY A 157 52.96 11.90 10.08
CA GLY A 157 51.97 11.85 11.14
C GLY A 157 50.55 11.76 10.55
N PRO A 158 49.56 11.30 11.34
CA PRO A 158 48.15 11.24 10.94
C PRO A 158 47.54 12.58 10.49
N ASP A 159 48.25 13.68 10.78
CA ASP A 159 47.89 15.07 10.50
C ASP A 159 48.19 15.51 9.06
N GLU A 160 49.25 15.01 8.40
CA GLU A 160 49.54 15.36 7.00
C GLU A 160 48.59 14.67 6.02
N ASN A 161 48.20 13.42 6.29
CA ASN A 161 47.19 12.71 5.50
C ASN A 161 45.84 13.46 5.54
N MET A 162 45.45 13.96 6.72
CA MET A 162 44.24 14.78 6.88
C MET A 162 44.28 16.03 5.99
N ARG A 163 45.44 16.68 5.86
CA ARG A 163 45.64 17.90 5.08
C ARG A 163 45.72 17.66 3.57
N TYR A 164 46.27 16.51 3.17
CA TYR A 164 46.29 16.05 1.77
C TYR A 164 44.87 15.74 1.26
N TRP A 165 44.05 15.02 2.04
CA TRP A 165 42.65 14.77 1.67
C TRP A 165 41.79 16.04 1.70
N GLN A 166 42.08 17.01 2.58
CA GLN A 166 41.41 18.32 2.62
C GLN A 166 41.55 19.17 1.35
N GLN A 167 42.57 18.93 0.52
CA GLN A 167 42.76 19.65 -0.74
C GLN A 167 41.82 19.13 -1.86
N PHE A 168 41.45 17.85 -1.81
CA PHE A 168 40.64 17.20 -2.85
C PHE A 168 39.18 17.01 -2.46
N HIS A 169 38.85 17.21 -1.18
CA HIS A 169 37.48 17.37 -0.72
C HIS A 169 37.17 18.86 -0.68
N PRO A 170 36.26 19.40 -1.52
CA PRO A 170 35.69 20.70 -1.22
C PRO A 170 35.15 20.60 0.22
N PRO A 171 35.43 21.58 1.11
CA PRO A 171 34.76 21.60 2.41
C PRO A 171 33.28 21.38 2.11
N PRO A 172 32.58 20.51 2.86
CA PRO A 172 31.18 20.21 2.59
C PRO A 172 30.55 21.57 2.38
N PHE A 173 30.16 21.86 1.12
CA PHE A 173 29.76 23.21 0.72
C PHE A 173 28.85 23.62 1.85
N THR A 174 29.29 24.60 2.63
CA THR A 174 28.50 25.04 3.76
C THR A 174 27.35 25.71 3.03
N SER A 175 26.33 24.92 2.70
CA SER A 175 25.01 25.43 2.48
C SER A 175 24.84 26.25 3.73
N SER A 176 24.91 27.58 3.57
CA SER A 176 24.96 28.47 4.72
C SER A 176 23.90 27.98 5.69
N GLU A 177 24.12 28.05 7.00
CA GLU A 177 23.08 27.60 7.94
C GLU A 177 21.70 28.20 7.61
N ARG A 178 21.68 29.36 6.93
CA ARG A 178 20.51 29.92 6.24
C ARG A 178 19.93 29.00 5.15
N GLN A 179 20.68 28.53 4.16
CA GLN A 179 20.20 27.61 3.12
C GLN A 179 19.66 26.28 3.67
N ASN A 180 20.26 25.69 4.72
CA ASN A 180 19.72 24.46 5.31
C ASN A 180 18.41 24.75 6.08
N LYS A 181 18.36 25.84 6.85
CA LYS A 181 17.12 26.31 7.51
C LYS A 181 16.02 26.71 6.51
N GLU A 182 16.38 27.28 5.36
CA GLU A 182 15.45 27.61 4.28
C GLU A 182 14.88 26.35 3.63
N ARG A 183 15.71 25.32 3.41
CA ARG A 183 15.27 24.02 2.91
C ARG A 183 14.36 23.30 3.90
N GLU A 184 14.66 23.37 5.20
CA GLU A 184 13.80 22.83 6.26
C GLU A 184 12.44 23.56 6.31
N ARG A 185 12.43 24.89 6.19
CA ARG A 185 11.18 25.67 6.12
C ARG A 185 10.37 25.35 4.87
N CYS A 186 11.02 25.24 3.70
CA CYS A 186 10.37 24.84 2.46
C CYS A 186 9.78 23.42 2.59
N ASN A 187 10.54 22.47 3.12
CA ASN A 187 10.07 21.09 3.35
C ASN A 187 8.93 21.03 4.37
N GLN A 188 8.96 21.85 5.43
CA GLN A 188 7.87 21.98 6.39
C GLN A 188 6.61 22.57 5.76
N LEU A 189 6.74 23.62 4.94
CA LEU A 189 5.61 24.20 4.20
C LEU A 189 4.99 23.19 3.24
N LEU A 190 5.81 22.46 2.49
CA LEU A 190 5.35 21.41 1.58
C LEU A 190 4.65 20.28 2.34
N PHE A 191 5.19 19.86 3.50
CA PHE A 191 4.53 18.86 4.33
C PHE A 191 3.16 19.32 4.83
N ARG A 192 3.05 20.59 5.27
CA ARG A 192 1.77 21.17 5.70
C ARG A 192 0.77 21.28 4.54
N PHE A 193 1.22 21.70 3.36
CA PHE A 193 0.36 21.76 2.18
C PHE A 193 -0.11 20.36 1.74
N CYS A 194 0.79 19.38 1.72
CA CYS A 194 0.46 17.99 1.44
C CYS A 194 -0.60 17.45 2.43
N LEU A 195 -0.43 17.73 3.72
CA LEU A 195 -1.39 17.34 4.75
C LEU A 195 -2.75 18.04 4.60
N LEU A 196 -2.76 19.32 4.20
CA LEU A 196 -4.01 20.03 3.91
C LEU A 196 -4.73 19.43 2.70
N LEU A 197 -4.00 19.08 1.64
CA LEU A 197 -4.56 18.44 0.45
C LEU A 197 -5.15 17.06 0.74
N THR A 198 -4.52 16.27 1.60
CA THR A 198 -5.06 14.94 1.97
C THR A 198 -6.33 15.08 2.80
N VAL A 199 -6.36 15.99 3.78
CA VAL A 199 -7.56 16.26 4.59
C VAL A 199 -8.70 16.82 3.74
N SER A 200 -8.41 17.74 2.82
CA SER A 200 -9.43 18.29 1.92
C SER A 200 -9.99 17.21 0.99
N SER A 201 -9.13 16.32 0.45
CA SER A 201 -9.56 15.20 -0.39
C SER A 201 -10.49 14.25 0.38
N LEU A 202 -10.11 13.86 1.59
CA LEU A 202 -10.95 13.03 2.46
C LEU A 202 -12.28 13.70 2.79
N GLY A 203 -12.28 15.01 3.06
CA GLY A 203 -13.50 15.78 3.30
C GLY A 203 -14.43 15.80 2.08
N ILE A 204 -13.89 16.00 0.88
CA ILE A 204 -14.68 15.97 -0.36
C ILE A 204 -15.28 14.58 -0.59
N HIS A 205 -14.49 13.52 -0.40
CA HIS A 205 -15.00 12.15 -0.50
C HIS A 205 -16.11 11.86 0.51
N TYR A 206 -15.99 12.36 1.75
CA TYR A 206 -17.02 12.25 2.77
C TYR A 206 -18.32 12.96 2.35
N LEU A 207 -18.22 14.19 1.83
CA LEU A 207 -19.38 14.94 1.35
C LEU A 207 -20.07 14.22 0.19
N ILE A 208 -19.31 13.74 -0.79
CA ILE A 208 -19.88 12.98 -1.93
C ILE A 208 -20.59 11.74 -1.41
N PHE A 209 -19.98 10.99 -0.50
CA PHE A 209 -20.58 9.79 0.07
C PHE A 209 -21.91 10.10 0.79
N ARG A 210 -21.93 11.16 1.61
CA ARG A 210 -23.15 11.63 2.29
C ARG A 210 -24.26 12.01 1.31
N VAL A 211 -23.94 12.77 0.26
CA VAL A 211 -24.91 13.16 -0.78
C VAL A 211 -25.47 11.93 -1.49
N VAL A 212 -24.62 10.96 -1.83
CA VAL A 212 -25.04 9.71 -2.47
C VAL A 212 -25.94 8.89 -1.55
N GLU A 213 -25.60 8.80 -0.27
CA GLU A 213 -26.40 8.11 0.76
C GLU A 213 -27.80 8.77 0.89
N ASP A 214 -27.85 10.10 0.98
CA ASP A 214 -29.11 10.85 1.04
C ASP A 214 -29.97 10.64 -0.21
N MET A 215 -29.37 10.67 -1.40
CA MET A 215 -30.08 10.39 -2.66
C MET A 215 -30.63 8.96 -2.69
N HIS A 216 -29.86 7.98 -2.21
CA HIS A 216 -30.29 6.58 -2.17
C HIS A 216 -31.45 6.38 -1.20
N ASN A 217 -31.38 6.99 -0.01
CA ASN A 217 -32.42 6.91 1.00
C ASN A 217 -33.72 7.56 0.50
N ASN A 218 -33.64 8.77 -0.06
CA ASN A 218 -34.81 9.45 -0.64
C ASN A 218 -35.47 8.62 -1.75
N PHE A 219 -34.66 7.98 -2.61
CA PHE A 219 -35.19 7.08 -3.64
C PHE A 219 -35.87 5.84 -3.04
N MET A 220 -35.29 5.24 -2.00
CA MET A 220 -35.89 4.09 -1.32
C MET A 220 -37.23 4.46 -0.67
N ASP A 221 -37.31 5.63 -0.03
CA ASP A 221 -38.55 6.15 0.56
C ASP A 221 -39.64 6.37 -0.48
N GLU A 222 -39.28 6.92 -1.65
CA GLU A 222 -40.23 7.10 -2.76
C GLU A 222 -40.76 5.75 -3.27
N LYS A 223 -39.89 4.74 -3.37
CA LYS A 223 -40.30 3.39 -3.80
C LYS A 223 -41.18 2.71 -2.76
N ASP A 224 -40.85 2.81 -1.47
CA ASP A 224 -41.65 2.22 -0.39
C ASP A 224 -43.01 2.92 -0.28
N LYS A 225 -43.09 4.24 -0.52
CA LYS A 225 -44.35 4.98 -0.62
C LYS A 225 -45.24 4.46 -1.75
N ILE A 226 -44.68 4.23 -2.95
CA ILE A 226 -45.43 3.69 -4.10
C ILE A 226 -45.94 2.27 -3.79
N ILE A 227 -45.10 1.41 -3.21
CA ILE A 227 -45.48 0.04 -2.83
C ILE A 227 -46.64 0.07 -1.82
N THR A 228 -46.55 0.96 -0.83
CA THR A 228 -47.59 1.13 0.20
C THR A 228 -48.90 1.61 -0.39
N ASP A 229 -48.86 2.54 -1.35
CA ASP A 229 -50.05 3.03 -2.04
C ASP A 229 -50.74 1.92 -2.85
N ILE A 230 -49.97 1.11 -3.61
CA ILE A 230 -50.50 -0.02 -4.37
C ILE A 230 -51.16 -1.04 -3.43
N TYR A 231 -50.54 -1.33 -2.28
CA TYR A 231 -51.12 -2.23 -1.28
C TYR A 231 -52.43 -1.68 -0.71
N ASN A 232 -52.45 -0.41 -0.31
CA ASN A 232 -53.64 0.24 0.25
C ASN A 232 -54.78 0.33 -0.77
N LYS A 233 -54.47 0.67 -2.02
CA LYS A 233 -55.44 0.70 -3.12
C LYS A 233 -56.04 -0.68 -3.37
N SER A 234 -55.22 -1.73 -3.41
CA SER A 234 -55.68 -3.11 -3.55
C SER A 234 -56.57 -3.54 -2.38
N LYS A 235 -56.19 -3.14 -1.16
CA LYS A 235 -56.96 -3.42 0.06
C LYS A 235 -58.34 -2.76 0.04
N GLU A 236 -58.44 -1.49 -0.36
CA GLU A 236 -59.74 -0.80 -0.44
C GLU A 236 -60.60 -1.35 -1.59
N GLN A 237 -60.01 -1.68 -2.74
CA GLN A 237 -60.73 -2.35 -3.82
C GLN A 237 -61.32 -3.69 -3.37
N ALA A 238 -60.57 -4.49 -2.62
CA ALA A 238 -61.08 -5.74 -2.04
C ALA A 238 -62.25 -5.50 -1.07
N ARG A 239 -62.18 -4.44 -0.25
CA ARG A 239 -63.24 -4.08 0.70
C ARG A 239 -64.53 -3.67 -0.03
N VAL A 240 -64.42 -2.79 -1.03
CA VAL A 240 -65.56 -2.31 -1.82
C VAL A 240 -66.16 -3.43 -2.68
N ASN A 241 -65.32 -4.25 -3.32
CA ASN A 241 -65.80 -5.37 -4.13
C ASN A 241 -66.47 -6.44 -3.26
N GLY A 242 -65.94 -6.70 -2.06
CA GLY A 242 -66.57 -7.57 -1.08
C GLY A 242 -67.96 -7.08 -0.67
N LEU A 243 -68.08 -5.79 -0.30
CA LEU A 243 -69.35 -5.17 0.07
C LEU A 243 -70.38 -5.20 -1.08
N LYS A 244 -69.96 -4.83 -2.30
CA LYS A 244 -70.81 -4.89 -3.49
C LYS A 244 -71.34 -6.30 -3.74
N LYS A 245 -70.48 -7.32 -3.61
CA LYS A 245 -70.87 -8.72 -3.78
C LYS A 245 -71.87 -9.16 -2.72
N GLN A 246 -71.72 -8.72 -1.47
CA GLN A 246 -72.69 -8.98 -0.41
C GLN A 246 -74.05 -8.33 -0.70
N GLN A 247 -74.06 -7.08 -1.16
CA GLN A 247 -75.31 -6.38 -1.49
C GLN A 247 -76.05 -7.03 -2.67
N GLU A 248 -75.32 -7.50 -3.67
CA GLU A 248 -75.89 -8.22 -4.81
C GLU A 248 -76.51 -9.56 -4.40
N ILE A 249 -75.81 -10.35 -3.57
CA ILE A 249 -76.35 -11.59 -3.00
C ILE A 249 -77.63 -11.30 -2.20
N LEU A 250 -77.63 -10.23 -1.40
CA LEU A 250 -78.81 -9.85 -0.62
C LEU A 250 -80.01 -9.51 -1.52
N ARG A 251 -79.77 -8.79 -2.64
CA ARG A 251 -80.81 -8.49 -3.64
C ARG A 251 -81.38 -9.75 -4.28
N GLN A 252 -80.50 -10.66 -4.72
CA GLN A 252 -80.92 -11.93 -5.35
C GLN A 252 -81.76 -12.76 -4.38
N ASN A 253 -81.30 -12.92 -3.14
CA ASN A 253 -82.04 -13.62 -2.09
C ASN A 253 -83.40 -12.98 -1.82
N HIS A 254 -83.49 -11.65 -1.81
CA HIS A 254 -84.76 -10.95 -1.62
C HIS A 254 -85.72 -11.16 -2.79
N SER A 255 -85.24 -11.10 -4.04
CA SER A 255 -86.07 -11.39 -5.23
C SER A 255 -86.57 -12.84 -5.24
N GLU A 256 -85.72 -13.80 -4.91
CA GLU A 256 -86.13 -15.21 -4.80
C GLU A 256 -87.19 -15.39 -3.71
N PHE A 257 -87.03 -14.71 -2.57
CA PHE A 257 -88.00 -14.76 -1.49
C PHE A 257 -89.37 -14.23 -1.93
N ILE A 258 -89.43 -13.08 -2.63
CA ILE A 258 -90.67 -12.51 -3.15
C ILE A 258 -91.36 -13.46 -4.14
N GLU A 259 -90.61 -14.07 -5.06
CA GLU A 259 -91.18 -15.04 -6.01
C GLU A 259 -91.72 -16.27 -5.29
N ARG A 260 -90.96 -16.84 -4.34
CA ARG A 260 -91.42 -17.98 -3.52
C ARG A 260 -92.68 -17.64 -2.71
N TYR A 261 -92.81 -16.41 -2.23
CA TYR A 261 -94.00 -15.94 -1.52
C TYR A 261 -95.20 -15.76 -2.47
N ARG A 262 -94.98 -15.15 -3.65
CA ARG A 262 -96.00 -14.98 -4.70
C ARG A 262 -96.57 -16.33 -5.12
N ILE A 263 -95.71 -17.32 -5.42
CA ILE A 263 -96.13 -18.67 -5.83
C ILE A 263 -96.98 -19.35 -4.74
N ARG A 264 -96.56 -19.27 -3.47
CA ARG A 264 -97.33 -19.83 -2.35
C ARG A 264 -98.70 -19.16 -2.17
N ARG A 265 -98.76 -17.84 -2.30
CA ARG A 265 -100.02 -17.09 -2.22
C ARG A 265 -100.96 -17.39 -3.38
N SER A 266 -100.45 -17.60 -4.59
CA SER A 266 -101.27 -18.03 -5.73
C SER A 266 -101.79 -19.46 -5.59
N ALA A 267 -101.06 -20.34 -4.90
CA ALA A 267 -101.49 -21.72 -4.65
C ALA A 267 -102.56 -21.86 -3.55
N GLN A 268 -102.76 -20.83 -2.72
CA GLN A 268 -103.79 -20.79 -1.66
C GLN A 268 -105.13 -20.18 -2.11
N LYS A 269 -105.20 -19.60 -3.31
CA LYS A 269 -106.42 -19.08 -3.94
C LYS A 269 -106.95 -20.09 -4.95
#